data_AF-A0A151QQ70-F1
#
_entry.id   AF-A0A151QQ70-F1
#
_cell.length_a   1.000
_cell.length_b   1.000
_cell.length_c   1.000
_cell.angle_alpha   90.00
_cell.angle_beta   90.00
_cell.angle_gamma   90.00
#
_symmetry.space_group_name_H-M   'P 1'
#
loop_
_entity.id
_entity.type
_entity.pdbx_description
1 polymer ?
#
loop_
_entity_poly.entity_id
_entity_poly.type
_entity_poly.pdbx_seq_one_letter_code
_entity_poly.pdbx_strand_id
1 'polypeptide(L)' 'VAERALFLWNNGHIVNLIAHNRQVILPIIFPALDRNVQSHWNQAIINLTHNIKPLILIC' A
#
# COMPACT_ATOMS: atom_id res chain seq x y z
N VAL A 1 10.06 -7.87 -6.37
CA VAL A 1 9.81 -6.42 -6.60
C VAL A 1 8.65 -5.91 -5.77
N ALA A 2 7.44 -6.49 -5.89
CA ALA A 2 6.26 -6.09 -5.11
C ALA A 2 6.53 -6.01 -3.60
N GLU A 3 7.19 -7.02 -3.04
CA GLU A 3 7.61 -7.02 -1.62
C GLU A 3 8.35 -5.75 -1.21
N ARG A 4 9.45 -5.40 -1.91
CA ARG A 4 10.26 -4.22 -1.62
C ARG A 4 9.47 -2.91 -1.75
N ALA A 5 8.56 -2.84 -2.72
CA ALA A 5 7.67 -1.69 -2.87
C ALA A 5 6.68 -1.57 -1.70
N LEU A 6 6.13 -2.70 -1.23
CA LEU A 6 5.24 -2.74 -0.06
C LEU A 6 5.98 -2.42 1.24
N PHE A 7 7.29 -2.74 1.34
CA PHE A 7 8.10 -2.37 2.50
C PHE A 7 8.30 -0.86 2.68
N LEU A 8 8.05 -0.03 1.66
CA LEU A 8 8.11 1.43 1.80
C LEU A 8 7.07 1.97 2.80
N TRP A 9 5.97 1.25 3.02
CA TRP A 9 4.96 1.59 4.02
C TRP A 9 5.43 1.42 5.47
N ASN A 10 6.56 0.76 5.71
CA ASN A 10 7.18 0.71 7.04
C ASN A 10 8.04 1.95 7.33
N ASN A 11 8.26 2.84 6.35
CA ASN A 11 9.02 4.06 6.54
C ASN A 11 8.07 5.20 6.97
N GLY A 12 8.14 5.59 8.24
CA GLY A 12 7.28 6.63 8.81
C GLY A 12 7.37 7.98 8.08
N HIS A 13 8.52 8.34 7.51
CA HIS A 13 8.65 9.58 6.73
C HIS A 13 7.88 9.50 5.40
N ILE A 14 7.97 8.37 4.69
CA ILE A 14 7.22 8.15 3.44
C ILE A 14 5.72 8.14 3.73
N VAL A 15 5.29 7.40 4.76
CA VAL A 15 3.88 7.36 5.17
C VAL A 15 3.37 8.76 5.52
N ASN A 16 4.16 9.55 6.25
CA ASN A 16 3.79 10.91 6.59
C ASN A 16 3.62 11.80 5.33
N LEU A 17 4.52 11.71 4.35
CA LEU A 17 4.39 12.43 3.09
C LEU A 17 3.15 12.01 2.30
N ILE A 18 2.83 10.71 2.29
CA ILE A 18 1.64 10.17 1.64
C ILE A 18 0.38 10.71 2.31
N ALA A 19 0.31 10.74 3.64
CA ALA A 19 -0.82 11.28 4.40
C ALA A 19 -1.05 12.77 4.10
N HIS A 20 0.01 13.58 4.03
CA HIS A 20 -0.10 15.00 3.68
C HIS A 20 -0.62 15.25 2.25
N ASN A 21 -0.41 14.30 1.34
CA ASN A 21 -0.78 14.41 -0.08
C ASN A 21 -1.86 13.40 -0.48
N ARG A 22 -2.63 12.90 0.50
CA ARG A 22 -3.54 11.76 0.34
C ARG A 22 -4.60 11.96 -0.73
N GLN A 23 -5.06 13.20 -0.94
CA GLN A 23 -6.09 13.53 -1.94
C GLN A 23 -5.66 13.20 -3.37
N VAL A 24 -4.35 13.24 -3.64
CA VAL A 24 -3.78 12.92 -4.95
C VAL A 24 -3.25 11.49 -4.99
N ILE A 25 -2.61 11.04 -3.90
CA ILE A 25 -1.88 9.76 -3.89
C ILE A 25 -2.81 8.55 -3.67
N LEU A 26 -3.78 8.64 -2.74
CA LEU A 26 -4.71 7.53 -2.46
C LEU A 26 -5.49 7.04 -3.68
N PRO A 27 -6.11 7.90 -4.52
CA PRO A 27 -6.86 7.41 -5.67
C PRO A 27 -5.99 6.68 -6.71
N ILE A 28 -4.68 6.90 -6.71
CA ILE A 28 -3.74 6.21 -7.62
C ILE A 28 -3.34 4.85 -7.04
N ILE A 29 -3.02 4.81 -5.75
CA ILE A 29 -2.50 3.60 -5.09
C ILE A 29 -3.60 2.58 -4.82
N PHE A 30 -4.77 3.01 -4.37
CA PHE A 30 -5.86 2.13 -3.95
C PHE A 30 -6.25 1.09 -5.02
N PRO A 31 -6.51 1.43 -6.30
CA PRO A 31 -6.83 0.44 -7.33
C PRO A 31 -5.64 -0.47 -7.70
N ALA A 32 -4.39 -0.05 -7.46
CA ALA A 32 -3.24 -0.92 -7.64
C ALA A 32 -3.17 -1.99 -6.55
N LEU A 33 -3.45 -1.63 -5.30
CA LEU A 33 -3.47 -2.57 -4.19
C LEU A 33 -4.66 -3.51 -4.23
N ASP A 34 -5.82 -3.03 -4.65
CA ASP A 34 -7.02 -3.87 -4.77
C ASP A 34 -6.82 -4.97 -5.83
N ARG A 35 -6.27 -4.62 -7.00
CA ARG A 35 -5.86 -5.60 -8.02
C ARG A 35 -4.79 -6.57 -7.50
N ASN A 36 -3.86 -6.09 -6.67
CA ASN A 36 -2.83 -6.94 -6.08
C ASN A 36 -3.44 -7.99 -5.15
N VAL A 37 -4.42 -7.63 -4.33
CA VAL A 37 -5.11 -8.58 -3.44
C VAL A 37 -5.93 -9.60 -4.25
N GLN A 38 -6.59 -9.17 -5.33
CA GLN A 38 -7.49 -10.03 -6.09
C GLN A 38 -6.78 -11.02 -7.01
N SER A 39 -5.59 -10.69 -7.53
CA SER A 39 -5.02 -11.44 -8.67
C SER A 39 -3.52 -11.75 -8.54
N HIS A 40 -2.88 -11.41 -7.43
CA HIS A 40 -1.46 -11.72 -7.26
C HIS A 40 -1.26 -13.21 -6.93
N TRP A 41 -0.39 -13.89 -7.67
CA TRP A 41 -0.16 -15.33 -7.52
C TRP A 41 0.55 -15.72 -6.21
N ASN A 42 1.27 -14.79 -5.60
CA ASN A 42 2.03 -15.02 -4.36
C ASN A 42 1.22 -14.61 -3.11
N GLN A 43 0.86 -15.59 -2.29
CA GLN A 43 0.10 -15.40 -1.05
C GLN A 43 0.80 -14.51 -0.02
N ALA A 44 2.13 -14.54 0.07
CA ALA A 44 2.87 -13.70 1.01
C ALA A 44 2.73 -12.21 0.67
N ILE A 45 2.73 -11.88 -0.63
CA ILE A 45 2.53 -10.50 -1.12
C ILE A 45 1.09 -10.03 -0.88
N ILE A 46 0.10 -10.91 -1.05
CA ILE A 46 -1.30 -10.63 -0.70
C ILE A 46 -1.40 -10.30 0.80
N ASN A 47 -0.82 -11.14 1.66
CA ASN A 47 -0.83 -10.92 3.11
C ASN A 47 -0.14 -9.61 3.51
N LEU A 48 1.02 -9.28 2.91
CA LEU A 48 1.70 -7.99 3.10
C LEU A 48 0.81 -6.82 2.67
N THR A 49 0.06 -6.97 1.58
CA THR A 49 -0.86 -5.93 1.09
C THR A 49 -2.04 -5.73 2.06
N HIS A 50 -2.55 -6.80 2.67
CA HIS A 50 -3.58 -6.68 3.70
C HIS A 50 -3.09 -5.96 4.96
N ASN A 51 -1.83 -6.16 5.37
CA ASN A 51 -1.25 -5.49 6.53
C ASN A 51 -1.14 -3.97 6.34
N ILE A 52 -0.93 -3.49 5.12
CA ILE A 52 -0.83 -2.05 4.84
C ILE A 52 -2.19 -1.39 4.55
N LYS A 53 -3.22 -2.16 4.20
CA LYS A 53 -4.56 -1.66 3.91
C LYS A 53 -5.16 -0.78 5.02
N PRO A 54 -5.02 -1.10 6.33
CA PRO A 54 -5.45 -0.20 7.39
C PRO A 54 -4.62 1.08 7.45
N LEU A 55 -3.29 1.02 7.25
CA LEU A 55 -2.40 2.19 7.26
C LEU A 55 -2.78 3.24 6.21
N ILE A 56 -3.28 2.77 5.07
CA ILE A 56 -3.74 3.62 3.96
C ILE A 56 -5.06 4.32 4.29
N LEU A 57 -5.91 3.70 5.12
CA LEU A 57 -7.19 4.28 5.53
C LEU A 57 -7.04 5.34 6.62
N ILE A 58 -5.99 5.23 7.46
CA ILE A 58 -5.65 6.24 8.49
C ILE A 58 -4.77 7.38 7.97
N CYS A 59 -4.18 7.26 6.78
CA CYS A 59 -3.53 8.37 6.08
C CYS A 59 -4.59 9.34 5.52
#